data_AF-A0AB38TJR5-F1
#
_entry.id   AF-A0AB38TJR5-F1
#
_cell.length_a   1.000
_cell.length_b   1.000
_cell.length_c   1.000
_cell.angle_alpha   90.00
_cell.angle_beta   90.00
_cell.angle_gamma   90.00
#
_symmetry.space_group_name_H-M   'P 1'
#
loop_
_entity.id
_entity.type
_entity.pdbx_description
1 polymer ?
#
loop_
_entity_poly.entity_id
_entity_poly.type
_entity_poly.pdbx_seq_one_letter_code
_entity_poly.pdbx_strand_id
1 'polypeptide(L)'
;MLEEKKRCWRLNYAREFHLDVSPTIVNPGCSNGGELVPDKSLSEFKPTNPKGYRALFEERASMQPRLKVRKAIASDRQANIEPFPVHMRAKGILRRTVQLLKRHRDIYFFEIEADIAPISIVITTLAAQAYECCVNTFTFDSELDVVIATIRMMPHFIDRPFVNGKLMYVVANETTVGENFAERWNKEPQRATAFSAWHAKALADFENLAELEGLDRITKKLGDSYGKTVVARVMDARTEQVSGARASQKLFVTPMVGLTLTNSAAATAVPKNTYFGE
;
A
#
# COMPACT_ATOMS: atom_id res chain seq x y z
N MET A 1 -11.94 -20.89 -20.25
CA MET A 1 -12.69 -21.83 -19.38
C MET A 1 -13.58 -21.01 -18.47
N LEU A 2 -14.90 -21.26 -18.41
CA LEU A 2 -15.87 -20.46 -17.64
C LEU A 2 -16.18 -21.16 -16.31
N GLU A 3 -16.14 -20.43 -15.20
CA GLU A 3 -16.36 -20.95 -13.84
C GLU A 3 -17.41 -20.10 -13.12
N GLU A 4 -18.38 -20.74 -12.47
CA GLU A 4 -19.39 -20.07 -11.66
C GLU A 4 -18.86 -19.72 -10.26
N LYS A 5 -19.06 -18.47 -9.82
CA LYS A 5 -18.76 -18.01 -8.45
C LYS A 5 -20.05 -17.55 -7.75
N LYS A 6 -19.93 -17.23 -6.46
CA LYS A 6 -21.09 -16.83 -5.62
C LYS A 6 -21.90 -15.65 -6.18
N ARG A 7 -21.22 -14.66 -6.78
CA ARG A 7 -21.83 -13.40 -7.26
C ARG A 7 -21.48 -13.05 -8.70
N CYS A 8 -20.58 -13.80 -9.34
CA CYS A 8 -20.08 -13.49 -10.66
C CYS A 8 -19.79 -14.76 -11.46
N TRP A 9 -19.54 -14.58 -12.74
CA TRP A 9 -18.99 -15.59 -13.63
C TRP A 9 -17.53 -15.27 -13.89
N ARG A 10 -16.64 -16.24 -13.70
CA ARG A 10 -15.20 -16.10 -13.89
C ARG A 10 -14.79 -16.72 -15.22
N LEU A 11 -14.23 -15.90 -16.10
CA LEU A 11 -13.56 -16.33 -17.33
C LEU A 11 -12.08 -16.53 -17.03
N ASN A 12 -11.62 -17.78 -17.02
CA ASN A 12 -10.22 -18.14 -16.83
C ASN A 12 -9.49 -18.13 -18.19
N TYR A 13 -8.44 -17.34 -18.28
CA TYR A 13 -7.51 -17.24 -19.42
C TYR A 13 -6.27 -18.10 -19.17
N ALA A 14 -5.38 -18.21 -20.18
CA ALA A 14 -4.11 -18.92 -20.02
C ALA A 14 -3.24 -18.28 -18.92
N ARG A 15 -2.48 -19.11 -18.20
CA ARG A 15 -1.67 -18.75 -17.02
C ARG A 15 -2.55 -18.34 -15.83
N GLU A 16 -2.20 -17.26 -15.13
CA GLU A 16 -2.82 -16.87 -13.86
C GLU A 16 -3.85 -15.73 -14.00
N PHE A 17 -4.34 -15.46 -15.21
CA PHE A 17 -5.28 -14.37 -15.48
C PHE A 17 -6.73 -14.84 -15.53
N HIS A 18 -7.64 -14.05 -14.96
CA HIS A 18 -9.07 -14.27 -15.03
C HIS A 18 -9.83 -12.95 -15.10
N LEU A 19 -11.06 -12.98 -15.61
CA LEU A 19 -12.01 -11.86 -15.62
C LEU A 19 -13.29 -12.28 -14.89
N ASP A 20 -13.67 -11.53 -13.86
CA ASP A 20 -14.92 -11.73 -13.13
C ASP A 20 -16.00 -10.77 -13.67
N VAL A 21 -17.14 -11.31 -14.09
CA VAL A 21 -18.29 -10.55 -14.59
C VAL A 21 -19.45 -10.73 -13.63
N SER A 22 -19.81 -9.68 -12.90
CA SER A 22 -20.95 -9.68 -11.97
C SER A 22 -22.17 -9.05 -12.65
N PRO A 23 -23.32 -9.73 -12.72
CA PRO A 23 -24.57 -9.07 -13.10
C PRO A 23 -25.00 -8.12 -11.98
N THR A 24 -25.41 -6.91 -12.37
CA THR A 24 -25.95 -5.91 -11.44
C THR A 24 -27.18 -5.25 -12.03
N ILE A 25 -28.04 -4.74 -11.16
CA ILE A 25 -29.16 -3.86 -11.52
C ILE A 25 -29.01 -2.53 -10.78
N VAL A 26 -29.67 -1.49 -11.26
CA VAL A 26 -29.68 -0.18 -10.59
C VAL A 26 -30.29 -0.33 -9.19
N ASN A 27 -29.72 0.36 -8.19
CA ASN A 27 -30.32 0.49 -6.86
C ASN A 27 -31.08 1.83 -6.75
N PRO A 28 -32.42 1.86 -6.85
CA PRO A 28 -33.18 3.11 -6.75
C PRO A 28 -33.05 3.79 -5.38
N GLY A 29 -32.72 3.03 -4.33
CA GLY A 29 -32.53 3.54 -2.98
C GLY A 29 -31.16 4.19 -2.74
N CYS A 30 -30.26 4.20 -3.74
CA CYS A 30 -28.91 4.73 -3.62
C CYS A 30 -28.76 6.01 -4.46
N SER A 31 -28.90 7.17 -3.81
CA SER A 31 -28.93 8.48 -4.48
C SER A 31 -27.66 8.82 -5.26
N ASN A 32 -26.52 8.21 -4.93
CA ASN A 32 -25.23 8.40 -5.60
C ASN A 32 -24.92 7.31 -6.65
N GLY A 33 -25.96 6.68 -7.20
CA GLY A 33 -25.83 5.76 -8.35
C GLY A 33 -25.33 4.37 -7.98
N GLY A 34 -25.68 3.87 -6.80
CA GLY A 34 -25.39 2.49 -6.41
C GLY A 34 -26.13 1.44 -7.23
N GLU A 35 -25.70 0.20 -7.04
CA GLU A 35 -26.16 -0.99 -7.76
C GLU A 35 -26.61 -2.06 -6.76
N LEU A 36 -27.31 -3.07 -7.25
CA LEU A 36 -27.71 -4.27 -6.50
C LEU A 36 -27.06 -5.49 -7.15
N VAL A 37 -26.40 -6.30 -6.33
CA VAL A 37 -25.80 -7.60 -6.71
C VAL A 37 -26.63 -8.76 -6.18
N PRO A 38 -26.83 -9.84 -6.95
CA PRO A 38 -27.56 -11.00 -6.46
C PRO A 38 -26.74 -11.78 -5.42
N ASP A 39 -27.38 -12.16 -4.32
CA ASP A 39 -26.89 -13.15 -3.36
C ASP A 39 -27.71 -14.43 -3.49
N LYS A 40 -27.18 -15.41 -4.23
CA LYS A 40 -27.86 -16.69 -4.51
C LYS A 40 -28.22 -17.44 -3.23
N SER A 41 -27.39 -17.35 -2.20
CA SER A 41 -27.59 -18.10 -0.96
C SER A 41 -28.77 -17.57 -0.14
N LEU A 42 -29.00 -16.25 -0.20
CA LEU A 42 -30.09 -15.59 0.50
C LEU A 42 -31.32 -15.38 -0.40
N SER A 43 -31.20 -15.63 -1.71
CA SER A 43 -32.24 -15.31 -2.70
C SER A 43 -32.65 -13.83 -2.66
N GLU A 44 -31.68 -12.96 -2.41
CA GLU A 44 -31.88 -11.52 -2.19
C GLU A 44 -30.91 -10.68 -3.03
N PHE A 45 -31.26 -9.42 -3.25
CA PHE A 45 -30.38 -8.41 -3.81
C PHE A 45 -29.68 -7.63 -2.70
N LYS A 46 -28.35 -7.50 -2.79
CA LYS A 46 -27.55 -6.74 -1.83
C LYS A 46 -27.03 -5.44 -2.45
N PRO A 47 -27.04 -4.33 -1.71
CA PRO A 47 -26.50 -3.06 -2.17
C PRO A 47 -24.99 -3.12 -2.38
N THR A 48 -24.51 -2.42 -3.40
CA THR A 48 -23.09 -2.15 -3.67
C THR A 48 -22.96 -0.82 -4.42
N ASN A 49 -21.77 -0.22 -4.46
CA ASN A 49 -21.54 0.97 -5.31
C ASN A 49 -20.09 1.03 -5.83
N PRO A 50 -19.73 0.23 -6.85
CA PRO A 50 -18.37 0.16 -7.36
C PRO A 50 -17.85 1.48 -7.93
N LYS A 51 -18.71 2.26 -8.61
CA LYS A 51 -18.34 3.56 -9.20
C LYS A 51 -18.08 4.61 -8.13
N GLY A 52 -18.99 4.71 -7.15
CA GLY A 52 -18.81 5.60 -6.00
C GLY A 52 -17.57 5.24 -5.21
N TYR A 53 -17.36 3.95 -4.91
CA TYR A 53 -16.17 3.49 -4.20
C TYR A 53 -14.88 3.88 -4.91
N ARG A 54 -14.82 3.70 -6.23
CA ARG A 54 -13.67 4.11 -7.05
C ARG A 54 -13.41 5.61 -6.95
N ALA A 55 -14.46 6.43 -7.11
CA ALA A 55 -14.33 7.88 -7.06
C ALA A 55 -13.81 8.36 -5.69
N LEU A 56 -14.38 7.83 -4.60
CA LEU A 56 -13.94 8.15 -3.24
C LEU A 56 -12.48 7.73 -2.98
N PHE A 57 -12.08 6.55 -3.46
CA PHE A 57 -10.69 6.13 -3.36
C PHE A 57 -9.75 7.03 -4.18
N GLU A 58 -10.15 7.45 -5.39
CA GLU A 58 -9.37 8.37 -6.22
C GLU A 58 -9.22 9.75 -5.57
N GLU A 59 -10.27 10.27 -4.93
CA GLU A 59 -10.24 11.50 -4.14
C GLU A 59 -9.23 11.40 -2.99
N ARG A 60 -9.34 10.37 -2.14
CA ARG A 60 -8.38 10.13 -1.05
C ARG A 60 -6.96 9.96 -1.56
N ALA A 61 -6.77 9.27 -2.68
CA ALA A 61 -5.46 9.06 -3.29
C ALA A 61 -4.85 10.33 -3.90
N SER A 62 -5.65 11.37 -4.15
CA SER A 62 -5.20 12.67 -4.66
C SER A 62 -4.67 13.58 -3.55
N MET A 63 -5.06 13.34 -2.30
CA MET A 63 -4.61 14.10 -1.13
C MET A 63 -3.08 14.04 -0.99
N GLN A 64 -2.47 15.16 -0.62
CA GLN A 64 -1.02 15.28 -0.44
C GLN A 64 -0.68 15.43 1.04
N PRO A 65 0.19 14.57 1.60
CA PRO A 65 0.64 14.72 2.98
C PRO A 65 1.45 15.99 3.15
N ARG A 66 1.28 16.65 4.29
CA ARG A 66 2.17 17.74 4.72
C ARG A 66 3.47 17.13 5.21
N LEU A 67 4.55 17.37 4.47
CA LEU A 67 5.91 16.96 4.85
C LEU A 67 6.64 18.15 5.47
N LYS A 68 7.34 17.95 6.59
CA LYS A 68 8.20 18.98 7.18
C LYS A 68 9.32 19.25 6.19
N VAL A 69 9.41 20.50 5.72
CA VAL A 69 10.58 20.94 4.97
C VAL A 69 11.77 20.93 5.93
N ARG A 70 12.71 20.01 5.73
CA ARG A 70 14.00 20.09 6.42
C ARG A 70 14.68 21.38 5.94
N LYS A 71 14.64 22.44 6.75
CA LYS A 71 15.37 23.70 6.53
C LYS A 71 16.89 23.43 6.61
N ALA A 72 17.46 22.82 5.59
CA ALA A 72 18.90 22.68 5.43
C ALA A 72 19.47 23.65 4.38
N ILE A 73 18.68 24.62 3.91
CA ILE A 73 19.09 25.59 2.88
C ILE A 73 18.59 26.99 3.27
N ALA A 74 19.06 27.50 4.42
CA ALA A 74 18.88 28.91 4.75
C ALA A 74 20.13 29.56 5.37
N SER A 75 21.28 28.89 5.28
CA SER A 75 22.56 29.46 5.73
C SER A 75 23.70 29.29 4.73
N ASP A 76 23.41 29.10 3.44
CA ASP A 76 24.41 29.38 2.42
C ASP A 76 23.80 30.24 1.31
N ARG A 77 24.27 31.48 1.27
CA ARG A 77 23.92 32.48 0.25
C ARG A 77 24.54 32.04 -1.07
N GLN A 78 23.80 32.21 -2.16
CA GLN A 78 24.31 32.31 -3.55
C GLN A 78 24.96 31.06 -4.17
N ALA A 79 24.23 29.95 -4.25
CA ALA A 79 24.42 29.03 -5.37
C ALA A 79 23.07 28.76 -6.03
N ASN A 80 23.02 28.87 -7.35
CA ASN A 80 21.90 28.43 -8.19
C ASN A 80 21.74 26.92 -7.99
N ILE A 81 21.01 26.51 -6.96
CA ILE A 81 20.62 25.13 -6.75
C ILE A 81 19.47 24.90 -7.73
N GLU A 82 19.74 24.21 -8.84
CA GLU A 82 18.65 23.65 -9.64
C GLU A 82 17.77 22.81 -8.70
N PRO A 83 16.43 23.01 -8.72
CA PRO A 83 15.54 22.17 -7.95
C PRO A 83 15.83 20.71 -8.29
N PHE A 84 16.02 19.87 -7.26
CA PHE A 84 16.13 18.43 -7.45
C PHE A 84 14.99 17.98 -8.38
N PRO A 85 15.26 17.08 -9.35
CA PRO A 85 14.22 16.61 -10.25
C PRO A 85 13.06 16.08 -9.42
N VAL A 86 11.92 16.76 -9.53
CA VAL A 86 10.66 16.26 -8.99
C VAL A 86 10.38 15.01 -9.78
N HIS A 87 10.78 13.84 -9.25
CA HIS A 87 10.36 12.58 -9.82
C HIS A 87 8.84 12.59 -9.78
N MET A 88 8.20 12.85 -10.93
CA MET A 88 6.75 12.75 -11.06
C MET A 88 6.37 11.35 -10.55
N ARG A 89 5.67 11.31 -9.42
CA ARG A 89 5.22 10.04 -8.87
C ARG A 89 4.18 9.48 -9.85
N ALA A 90 4.58 8.52 -10.69
CA ALA A 90 3.65 7.81 -11.56
C ALA A 90 2.46 7.18 -10.77
N LYS A 91 2.65 6.92 -9.47
CA LYS A 91 1.60 6.53 -8.50
C LYS A 91 1.81 7.20 -7.14
N GLY A 92 0.74 7.78 -6.58
CA GLY A 92 0.73 8.43 -5.26
C GLY A 92 0.89 7.46 -4.08
N ILE A 93 1.13 8.01 -2.88
CA ILE A 93 1.50 7.26 -1.67
C ILE A 93 0.44 6.22 -1.31
N LEU A 94 -0.84 6.61 -1.18
CA LEU A 94 -1.93 5.68 -0.82
C LEU A 94 -1.99 4.46 -1.77
N ARG A 95 -1.87 4.69 -3.07
CA ARG A 95 -1.90 3.61 -4.08
C ARG A 95 -0.74 2.64 -3.85
N ARG A 96 0.47 3.13 -3.56
CA ARG A 96 1.61 2.26 -3.25
C ARG A 96 1.42 1.53 -1.92
N THR A 97 0.92 2.20 -0.89
CA THR A 97 0.63 1.58 0.42
C THR A 97 -0.32 0.40 0.27
N VAL A 98 -1.43 0.57 -0.45
CA VAL A 98 -2.39 -0.52 -0.71
C VAL A 98 -1.73 -1.68 -1.48
N GLN A 99 -0.93 -1.38 -2.51
CA GLN A 99 -0.24 -2.41 -3.28
C GLN A 99 0.75 -3.22 -2.41
N LEU A 100 1.53 -2.53 -1.58
CA LEU A 100 2.49 -3.16 -0.67
C LEU A 100 1.77 -4.01 0.37
N LEU A 101 0.70 -3.50 1.01
CA LEU A 101 -0.08 -4.25 1.98
C LEU A 101 -0.71 -5.51 1.37
N LYS A 102 -1.28 -5.41 0.17
CA LYS A 102 -1.85 -6.58 -0.53
C LYS A 102 -0.77 -7.62 -0.82
N ARG A 103 0.41 -7.21 -1.30
CA ARG A 103 1.52 -8.13 -1.53
C ARG A 103 2.03 -8.76 -0.24
N HIS A 104 2.18 -7.97 0.81
CA HIS A 104 2.57 -8.46 2.13
C HIS A 104 1.55 -9.48 2.67
N ARG A 105 0.26 -9.26 2.46
CA ARG A 105 -0.80 -10.23 2.78
C ARG A 105 -0.61 -11.51 1.99
N ASP A 106 -0.39 -11.42 0.68
CA ASP A 106 -0.20 -12.61 -0.16
C ASP A 106 1.01 -13.45 0.28
N ILE A 107 2.11 -12.81 0.69
CA ILE A 107 3.30 -13.51 1.23
C ILE A 107 3.02 -14.10 2.62
N TYR A 108 2.40 -13.33 3.52
CA TYR A 108 2.12 -13.77 4.89
C TYR A 108 1.21 -15.01 4.93
N PHE A 109 0.24 -15.08 4.02
CA PHE A 109 -0.70 -16.20 3.92
C PHE A 109 -0.28 -17.26 2.89
N PHE A 110 0.90 -17.15 2.28
CA PHE A 110 1.32 -18.06 1.19
C PHE A 110 1.39 -19.53 1.64
N GLU A 111 1.89 -19.78 2.85
CA GLU A 111 2.05 -21.13 3.42
C GLU A 111 0.88 -21.52 4.35
N ILE A 112 -0.13 -20.66 4.50
CA ILE A 112 -1.27 -20.92 5.37
C ILE A 112 -2.35 -21.65 4.57
N GLU A 113 -2.54 -22.94 4.86
CA GLU A 113 -3.53 -23.79 4.16
C GLU A 113 -4.98 -23.31 4.36
N ALA A 114 -5.26 -22.56 5.44
CA ALA A 114 -6.58 -22.01 5.70
C ALA A 114 -6.84 -20.71 4.90
N ASP A 115 -7.88 -20.69 4.07
CA ASP A 115 -8.35 -19.50 3.33
C ASP A 115 -9.03 -18.47 4.26
N ILE A 116 -8.28 -17.91 5.22
CA ILE A 116 -8.74 -16.93 6.22
C ILE A 116 -8.18 -15.53 5.97
N ALA A 117 -7.38 -15.37 4.92
CA ALA A 117 -6.67 -14.14 4.62
C ALA A 117 -7.65 -12.95 4.44
N PRO A 118 -7.30 -11.73 4.91
CA PRO A 118 -8.13 -10.55 4.71
C PRO A 118 -8.35 -10.27 3.23
N ILE A 119 -9.59 -9.98 2.84
CA ILE A 119 -9.91 -9.66 1.44
C ILE A 119 -9.39 -8.28 1.07
N SER A 120 -9.03 -8.08 -0.20
CA SER A 120 -8.40 -6.83 -0.67
C SER A 120 -9.25 -5.59 -0.41
N ILE A 121 -10.57 -5.69 -0.49
CA ILE A 121 -11.46 -4.54 -0.26
C ILE A 121 -11.39 -4.05 1.20
N VAL A 122 -11.26 -4.95 2.18
CA VAL A 122 -11.05 -4.56 3.59
C VAL A 122 -9.73 -3.82 3.75
N ILE A 123 -8.64 -4.34 3.21
CA ILE A 123 -7.32 -3.68 3.27
C ILE A 123 -7.36 -2.30 2.60
N THR A 124 -7.98 -2.23 1.42
CA THR A 124 -8.03 -1.01 0.61
C THR A 124 -8.86 0.08 1.30
N THR A 125 -10.03 -0.28 1.84
CA THR A 125 -10.93 0.65 2.53
C THR A 125 -10.29 1.18 3.81
N LEU A 126 -9.78 0.29 4.68
CA LEU A 126 -9.16 0.71 5.94
C LEU A 126 -7.91 1.57 5.71
N ALA A 127 -7.08 1.22 4.72
CA ALA A 127 -5.91 2.03 4.39
C ALA A 127 -6.30 3.40 3.82
N ALA A 128 -7.37 3.50 3.03
CA ALA A 128 -7.83 4.77 2.47
C ALA A 128 -8.38 5.71 3.54
N GLN A 129 -9.23 5.20 4.45
CA GLN A 129 -9.77 5.98 5.57
C GLN A 129 -8.67 6.43 6.54
N ALA A 130 -7.74 5.53 6.86
CA ALA A 130 -6.57 5.85 7.67
C ALA A 130 -5.68 6.90 7.03
N TYR A 131 -5.43 6.80 5.72
CA TYR A 131 -4.61 7.75 5.00
C TYR A 131 -5.21 9.15 5.00
N GLU A 132 -6.50 9.27 4.70
CA GLU A 132 -7.24 10.52 4.76
C GLU A 132 -7.13 11.17 6.15
N CYS A 133 -7.43 10.41 7.21
CA CYS A 133 -7.32 10.88 8.58
C CYS A 133 -5.89 11.35 8.90
N CYS A 134 -4.88 10.56 8.54
CA CYS A 134 -3.49 10.88 8.79
C CYS A 134 -3.03 12.15 8.05
N VAL A 135 -3.39 12.31 6.77
CA VAL A 135 -3.02 13.46 5.93
C VAL A 135 -3.70 14.75 6.40
N ASN A 136 -4.93 14.65 6.87
CA ASN A 136 -5.68 15.81 7.40
C ASN A 136 -5.23 16.22 8.80
N THR A 137 -4.70 15.29 9.60
CA THR A 137 -4.39 15.52 11.01
C THR A 137 -2.92 15.83 11.28
N PHE A 138 -1.99 15.15 10.60
CA PHE A 138 -0.58 15.16 10.97
C PHE A 138 0.31 15.83 9.93
N THR A 139 1.52 16.18 10.36
CA THR A 139 2.64 16.57 9.49
C THR A 139 3.77 15.56 9.70
N PHE A 140 4.40 15.12 8.62
CA PHE A 140 5.32 13.98 8.61
C PHE A 140 6.75 14.39 8.28
N ASP A 141 7.74 13.64 8.75
CA ASP A 141 9.15 13.89 8.44
C ASP A 141 9.56 13.24 7.10
N SER A 142 8.87 12.18 6.68
CA SER A 142 9.11 11.46 5.43
C SER A 142 7.85 10.79 4.88
N GLU A 143 7.92 10.29 3.63
CA GLU A 143 6.85 9.47 3.06
C GLU A 143 6.68 8.14 3.80
N LEU A 144 7.77 7.57 4.33
CA LEU A 144 7.71 6.32 5.10
C LEU A 144 6.88 6.52 6.37
N ASP A 145 7.01 7.66 7.03
CA ASP A 145 6.21 8.00 8.21
C ASP A 145 4.72 8.10 7.87
N VAL A 146 4.38 8.62 6.68
CA VAL A 146 2.99 8.64 6.18
C VAL A 146 2.46 7.21 6.05
N VAL A 147 3.26 6.31 5.47
CA VAL A 147 2.88 4.90 5.29
C VAL A 147 2.70 4.22 6.65
N ILE A 148 3.66 4.36 7.57
CA ILE A 148 3.61 3.75 8.91
C ILE A 148 2.40 4.27 9.69
N ALA A 149 2.16 5.58 9.71
CA ALA A 149 1.01 6.17 10.39
C ALA A 149 -0.32 5.68 9.80
N THR A 150 -0.41 5.60 8.47
CA THR A 150 -1.58 5.04 7.78
C THR A 150 -1.84 3.61 8.23
N ILE A 151 -0.82 2.74 8.19
CA ILE A 151 -0.97 1.34 8.60
C ILE A 151 -1.40 1.25 10.06
N ARG A 152 -0.73 2.00 10.96
CA ARG A 152 -1.05 2.03 12.39
C ARG A 152 -2.50 2.43 12.64
N MET A 153 -3.03 3.37 11.87
CA MET A 153 -4.37 3.91 12.08
C MET A 153 -5.50 3.01 11.55
N MET A 154 -5.23 2.09 10.62
CA MET A 154 -6.24 1.20 9.99
C MET A 154 -7.25 0.56 10.98
N PRO A 155 -6.85 -0.01 12.14
CA PRO A 155 -7.80 -0.69 13.03
C PRO A 155 -8.87 0.23 13.64
N HIS A 156 -8.63 1.54 13.69
CA HIS A 156 -9.59 2.52 14.23
C HIS A 156 -10.80 2.72 13.34
N PHE A 157 -10.75 2.27 12.08
CA PHE A 157 -11.85 2.32 11.12
C PHE A 157 -12.63 1.00 11.03
N ILE A 158 -12.45 0.12 12.01
CA ILE A 158 -13.24 -1.10 12.17
C ILE A 158 -14.22 -0.87 13.30
N ASP A 159 -15.48 -0.61 12.94
CA ASP A 159 -16.56 -0.44 13.90
C ASP A 159 -16.90 -1.78 14.57
N ARG A 160 -17.24 -1.71 15.86
CA ARG A 160 -17.56 -2.88 16.69
C ARG A 160 -18.87 -2.75 17.47
N PRO A 161 -20.01 -2.53 16.80
CA PRO A 161 -21.29 -2.38 17.49
C PRO A 161 -21.73 -3.69 18.17
N PHE A 162 -22.47 -3.55 19.26
CA PHE A 162 -23.26 -4.65 19.83
C PHE A 162 -24.62 -4.69 19.16
N VAL A 163 -24.93 -5.79 18.47
CA VAL A 163 -26.23 -6.03 17.82
C VAL A 163 -26.80 -7.32 18.38
N ASN A 164 -28.01 -7.27 18.95
CA ASN A 164 -28.68 -8.41 19.57
C ASN A 164 -27.77 -9.16 20.59
N GLY A 165 -27.04 -8.41 21.41
CA GLY A 165 -26.13 -8.95 22.43
C GLY A 165 -24.82 -9.54 21.90
N LYS A 166 -24.55 -9.47 20.59
CA LYS A 166 -23.32 -9.96 19.96
C LYS A 166 -22.47 -8.81 19.43
N LEU A 167 -21.16 -8.86 19.67
CA LEU A 167 -20.19 -7.96 19.05
C LEU A 167 -20.08 -8.27 17.55
N MET A 168 -20.27 -7.26 16.71
CA MET A 168 -20.20 -7.37 15.26
C MET A 168 -19.07 -6.51 14.72
N TYR A 169 -18.33 -6.99 13.73
CA TYR A 169 -17.34 -6.23 12.98
C TYR A 169 -18.00 -5.58 11.76
N VAL A 170 -17.78 -4.28 11.61
CA VAL A 170 -18.29 -3.50 10.48
C VAL A 170 -17.15 -2.71 9.84
N VAL A 171 -16.96 -2.94 8.54
CA VAL A 171 -16.17 -2.09 7.64
C VAL A 171 -17.11 -1.68 6.52
N ALA A 172 -17.80 -0.56 6.70
CA ALA A 172 -18.86 -0.12 5.81
C ALA A 172 -18.31 0.35 4.45
N ASN A 173 -19.07 0.13 3.39
CA ASN A 173 -18.90 0.92 2.18
C ASN A 173 -19.52 2.31 2.40
N GLU A 174 -18.69 3.35 2.44
CA GLU A 174 -19.14 4.74 2.63
C GLU A 174 -19.99 5.29 1.47
N THR A 175 -20.05 4.54 0.36
CA THR A 175 -20.72 4.97 -0.86
C THR A 175 -22.07 4.28 -1.08
N THR A 176 -22.49 3.38 -0.19
CA THR A 176 -23.86 2.84 -0.18
C THR A 176 -24.25 2.33 1.20
N VAL A 177 -25.52 2.51 1.57
CA VAL A 177 -26.05 1.94 2.82
C VAL A 177 -26.18 0.43 2.68
N GLY A 178 -25.82 -0.31 3.75
CA GLY A 178 -26.10 -1.74 3.87
C GLY A 178 -24.99 -2.68 3.38
N GLU A 179 -23.88 -2.18 2.82
CA GLU A 179 -22.74 -3.01 2.43
C GLU A 179 -21.65 -3.01 3.52
N ASN A 180 -21.38 -4.18 4.09
CA ASN A 180 -20.33 -4.40 5.10
C ASN A 180 -19.26 -5.35 4.55
N PHE A 181 -18.05 -4.85 4.31
CA PHE A 181 -16.93 -5.65 3.81
C PHE A 181 -16.41 -6.68 4.83
N ALA A 182 -16.71 -6.50 6.11
CA ALA A 182 -16.40 -7.45 7.18
C ALA A 182 -17.54 -8.46 7.47
N GLU A 183 -18.56 -8.59 6.61
CA GLU A 183 -19.70 -9.51 6.83
C GLU A 183 -19.24 -10.93 7.19
N ARG A 184 -18.21 -11.45 6.51
CA ARG A 184 -17.67 -12.79 6.75
C ARG A 184 -17.02 -12.95 8.11
N TRP A 185 -16.46 -11.90 8.71
CA TRP A 185 -15.82 -11.98 10.03
C TRP A 185 -16.85 -12.29 11.12
N ASN A 186 -18.09 -11.87 10.94
CA ASN A 186 -19.19 -12.12 11.88
C ASN A 186 -19.69 -13.57 11.87
N LYS A 187 -19.43 -14.28 10.77
CA LYS A 187 -19.74 -15.71 10.56
C LYS A 187 -18.52 -16.60 10.84
N GLU A 188 -17.31 -16.09 10.55
CA GLU A 188 -16.02 -16.77 10.63
C GLU A 188 -15.03 -15.90 11.45
N PRO A 189 -15.13 -15.87 12.80
CA PRO A 189 -14.35 -14.97 13.66
C PRO A 189 -12.83 -15.10 13.50
N GLN A 190 -12.33 -16.28 13.11
CA GLN A 190 -10.92 -16.51 12.83
C GLN A 190 -10.36 -15.57 11.76
N ARG A 191 -11.19 -15.01 10.88
CA ARG A 191 -10.77 -14.00 9.88
C ARG A 191 -10.41 -12.67 10.52
N ALA A 192 -11.13 -12.24 11.56
CA ALA A 192 -10.80 -11.02 12.29
C ALA A 192 -9.50 -11.18 13.09
N THR A 193 -9.30 -12.36 13.68
CA THR A 193 -8.03 -12.72 14.35
C THR A 193 -6.88 -12.74 13.35
N ALA A 194 -7.06 -13.38 12.20
CA ALA A 194 -6.06 -13.43 11.14
C ALA A 194 -5.72 -12.04 10.59
N PHE A 195 -6.72 -11.17 10.40
CA PHE A 195 -6.48 -9.78 10.04
C PHE A 195 -5.63 -9.06 11.08
N SER A 196 -5.97 -9.18 12.36
CA SER A 196 -5.24 -8.51 13.44
C SER A 196 -3.79 -8.99 13.53
N ALA A 197 -3.55 -10.30 13.42
CA ALA A 197 -2.21 -10.88 13.41
C ALA A 197 -1.38 -10.41 12.20
N TRP A 198 -1.96 -10.44 11.01
CA TRP A 198 -1.31 -9.95 9.80
C TRP A 198 -1.03 -8.45 9.85
N HIS A 199 -1.98 -7.65 10.33
CA HIS A 199 -1.83 -6.20 10.47
C HIS A 199 -0.69 -5.84 11.42
N ALA A 200 -0.62 -6.50 12.59
CA ALA A 200 0.46 -6.31 13.55
C ALA A 200 1.82 -6.66 12.94
N LYS A 201 1.91 -7.78 12.21
CA LYS A 201 3.12 -8.18 11.47
C LYS A 201 3.52 -7.13 10.43
N ALA A 202 2.56 -6.66 9.62
CA ALA A 202 2.81 -5.68 8.58
C ALA A 202 3.30 -4.35 9.17
N LEU A 203 2.64 -3.85 10.21
CA LEU A 203 3.06 -2.64 10.92
C LEU A 203 4.49 -2.77 11.43
N ALA A 204 4.79 -3.85 12.16
CA ALA A 204 6.12 -4.10 12.71
C ALA A 204 7.18 -4.21 11.60
N ASP A 205 6.89 -4.88 10.49
CA ASP A 205 7.84 -4.97 9.38
C ASP A 205 8.14 -3.60 8.76
N PHE A 206 7.14 -2.71 8.63
CA PHE A 206 7.36 -1.34 8.13
C PHE A 206 8.08 -0.43 9.12
N GLU A 207 7.77 -0.51 10.43
CA GLU A 207 8.48 0.25 11.46
C GLU A 207 9.96 -0.12 11.51
N ASN A 208 10.26 -1.42 11.48
CA ASN A 208 11.63 -1.91 11.50
C ASN A 208 12.44 -1.48 10.28
N LEU A 209 11.82 -1.19 9.12
CA LEU A 209 12.55 -0.73 7.93
C LEU A 209 13.30 0.59 8.17
N ALA A 210 12.77 1.46 9.04
CA ALA A 210 13.42 2.73 9.37
C ALA A 210 14.71 2.55 10.17
N GLU A 211 14.86 1.42 10.86
CA GLU A 211 15.98 1.12 11.76
C GLU A 211 17.05 0.23 11.10
N LEU A 212 16.80 -0.28 9.89
CA LEU A 212 17.75 -1.16 9.20
C LEU A 212 18.92 -0.38 8.58
N GLU A 213 20.12 -0.78 8.96
CA GLU A 213 21.36 -0.35 8.33
C GLU A 213 21.98 -1.48 7.51
N GLY A 214 22.52 -1.15 6.34
CA GLY A 214 23.14 -2.11 5.42
C GLY A 214 22.19 -2.63 4.34
N LEU A 215 22.64 -2.58 3.08
CA LEU A 215 21.85 -3.01 1.92
C LEU A 215 21.51 -4.50 1.95
N ASP A 216 22.40 -5.33 2.49
CA ASP A 216 22.22 -6.77 2.69
C ASP A 216 21.06 -7.05 3.66
N ARG A 217 21.02 -6.36 4.81
CA ARG A 217 19.96 -6.51 5.81
C ARG A 217 18.61 -6.02 5.27
N ILE A 218 18.62 -4.88 4.58
CA ILE A 218 17.42 -4.33 3.90
C ILE A 218 16.91 -5.33 2.85
N THR A 219 17.78 -5.85 1.99
CA THR A 219 17.42 -6.81 0.93
C THR A 219 16.82 -8.07 1.53
N LYS A 220 17.44 -8.63 2.57
CA LYS A 220 16.95 -9.82 3.25
C LYS A 220 15.56 -9.59 3.85
N LYS A 221 15.41 -8.53 4.66
CA LYS A 221 14.15 -8.24 5.36
C LYS A 221 13.01 -7.96 4.38
N LEU A 222 13.26 -7.17 3.34
CA LEU A 222 12.28 -6.94 2.27
C LEU A 222 11.94 -8.24 1.53
N GLY A 223 12.94 -9.09 1.28
CA GLY A 223 12.76 -10.39 0.64
C GLY A 223 11.82 -11.31 1.41
N ASP A 224 11.90 -11.30 2.73
CA ASP A 224 11.02 -12.08 3.60
C ASP A 224 9.57 -11.56 3.58
N SER A 225 9.36 -10.24 3.50
CA SER A 225 8.00 -9.63 3.51
C SER A 225 7.34 -9.52 2.12
N TYR A 226 8.11 -9.44 1.03
CA TYR A 226 7.61 -9.16 -0.32
C TYR A 226 7.96 -10.22 -1.38
N GLY A 227 8.77 -11.21 -1.00
CA GLY A 227 9.24 -12.30 -1.86
C GLY A 227 10.64 -12.05 -2.41
N LYS A 228 11.53 -13.00 -2.14
CA LYS A 228 12.98 -12.92 -2.42
C LYS A 228 13.30 -12.59 -3.87
N THR A 229 12.65 -13.24 -4.84
CA THR A 229 12.91 -13.04 -6.27
C THR A 229 12.60 -11.62 -6.75
N VAL A 230 11.47 -11.05 -6.32
CA VAL A 230 11.06 -9.70 -6.73
C VAL A 230 11.99 -8.66 -6.11
N VAL A 231 12.34 -8.85 -4.84
CA VAL A 231 13.22 -7.93 -4.12
C VAL A 231 14.65 -7.97 -4.67
N ALA A 232 15.20 -9.16 -4.89
CA ALA A 232 16.53 -9.33 -5.49
C ALA A 232 16.63 -8.56 -6.81
N ARG A 233 15.68 -8.78 -7.73
CA ARG A 233 15.64 -8.08 -9.02
C ARG A 233 15.67 -6.54 -8.89
N VAL A 234 14.93 -5.99 -7.92
CA VAL A 234 14.89 -4.53 -7.69
C VAL A 234 16.20 -4.03 -7.08
N MET A 235 16.75 -4.77 -6.13
CA MET A 235 18.01 -4.39 -5.47
C MET A 235 19.21 -4.53 -6.41
N ASP A 236 19.22 -5.53 -7.29
CA ASP A 236 20.23 -5.73 -8.32
C ASP A 236 20.21 -4.57 -9.32
N ALA A 237 19.03 -4.22 -9.84
CA ALA A 237 18.88 -3.09 -10.77
C ALA A 237 19.34 -1.76 -10.15
N ARG A 238 19.05 -1.54 -8.86
CA ARG A 238 19.52 -0.35 -8.12
C ARG A 238 21.04 -0.37 -7.96
N THR A 239 21.61 -1.53 -7.63
CA THR A 239 23.05 -1.71 -7.45
C THR A 239 23.80 -1.49 -8.77
N GLU A 240 23.25 -1.99 -9.88
CA GLU A 240 23.78 -1.77 -11.22
C GLU A 240 23.76 -0.29 -11.61
N GLN A 241 22.67 0.42 -11.34
CA GLN A 241 22.58 1.86 -11.59
C GLN A 241 23.64 2.64 -10.80
N VAL A 242 23.81 2.34 -9.51
CA VAL A 242 24.84 2.97 -8.66
C VAL A 242 26.25 2.63 -9.14
N SER A 243 26.48 1.38 -9.55
CA SER A 243 27.77 0.91 -10.05
C SER A 243 28.12 1.57 -11.38
N GLY A 244 27.17 1.68 -12.32
CA GLY A 244 27.35 2.39 -13.58
C GLY A 244 27.60 3.89 -13.39
N ALA A 245 26.90 4.53 -12.44
CA ALA A 245 27.15 5.92 -12.07
C ALA A 245 28.55 6.12 -11.48
N ARG A 246 29.01 5.19 -10.63
CA ARG A 246 30.38 5.20 -10.09
C ARG A 246 31.41 5.04 -11.19
N ALA A 247 31.25 4.06 -12.07
CA ALA A 247 32.16 3.80 -13.18
C ALA A 247 32.28 4.99 -14.14
N SER A 248 31.17 5.71 -14.36
CA SER A 248 31.11 6.92 -15.18
C SER A 248 31.44 8.22 -14.44
N GLN A 249 31.86 8.18 -13.17
CA GLN A 249 32.16 9.36 -12.32
C GLN A 249 30.99 10.34 -12.18
N LYS A 250 29.76 9.82 -12.23
CA LYS A 250 28.52 10.57 -12.03
C LYS A 250 27.85 10.25 -10.70
N LEU A 251 28.58 9.60 -9.79
CA LEU A 251 28.11 9.29 -8.45
C LEU A 251 28.76 10.24 -7.45
N PHE A 252 27.94 10.87 -6.62
CA PHE A 252 28.37 11.81 -5.59
C PHE A 252 27.75 11.46 -4.23
N VAL A 253 28.36 11.94 -3.15
CA VAL A 253 27.79 11.91 -1.79
C VAL A 253 27.55 13.34 -1.34
N THR A 254 26.37 13.60 -0.79
CA THR A 254 25.97 14.90 -0.25
C THR A 254 25.56 14.73 1.22
N PRO A 255 25.94 15.65 2.13
CA PRO A 255 25.52 15.60 3.53
C PRO A 255 23.99 15.50 3.66
N MET A 256 23.50 14.69 4.60
CA MET A 256 22.06 14.46 4.90
C MET A 256 21.21 13.80 3.79
N VAL A 257 21.67 13.76 2.55
CA VAL A 257 20.99 13.13 1.40
C VAL A 257 21.63 11.79 1.03
N GLY A 258 22.93 11.64 1.25
CA GLY A 258 23.68 10.43 0.92
C GLY A 258 24.07 10.38 -0.56
N LEU A 259 23.96 9.20 -1.17
CA LEU A 259 24.35 8.98 -2.57
C LEU A 259 23.38 9.67 -3.54
N THR A 260 23.93 10.46 -4.46
CA THR A 260 23.18 11.16 -5.50
C THR A 260 23.89 11.07 -6.86
N LEU A 261 23.10 11.21 -7.92
CA LEU A 261 23.59 11.29 -9.30
C LEU A 261 23.74 12.74 -9.79
N THR A 262 23.31 13.70 -8.99
CA THR A 262 23.37 15.14 -9.29
C THR A 262 24.55 15.79 -8.60
N ASN A 263 25.38 16.48 -9.37
CA ASN A 263 26.46 17.29 -8.81
C ASN A 263 25.88 18.55 -8.17
N SER A 264 26.20 18.82 -6.90
CA SER A 264 25.80 20.04 -6.19
C SER A 264 27.01 20.64 -5.47
N ALA A 265 26.93 21.90 -5.04
CA ALA A 265 28.08 22.60 -4.44
C ALA A 265 28.69 21.88 -3.23
N ALA A 266 27.87 21.13 -2.47
CA ALA A 266 28.31 20.34 -1.31
C ALA A 266 28.53 18.84 -1.63
N ALA A 267 28.60 18.47 -2.91
CA ALA A 267 28.72 17.09 -3.35
C ALA A 267 30.20 16.65 -3.48
N THR A 268 30.55 15.56 -2.80
CA THR A 268 31.87 14.92 -2.96
C THR A 268 31.75 13.79 -3.98
N ALA A 269 32.59 13.80 -5.01
CA ALA A 269 32.61 12.74 -6.02
C ALA A 269 33.01 11.40 -5.38
N VAL A 270 32.28 10.34 -5.72
CA VAL A 270 32.62 8.98 -5.28
C VAL A 270 33.69 8.43 -6.21
N PRO A 271 34.85 7.99 -5.69
CA PRO A 271 35.92 7.46 -6.52
C PRO A 271 35.50 6.17 -7.23
N LYS A 272 36.15 5.89 -8.37
CA LYS A 272 35.99 4.61 -9.06
C LYS A 272 36.55 3.49 -8.17
N ASN A 273 35.98 2.30 -8.29
CA ASN A 273 36.61 1.11 -7.75
C ASN A 273 37.87 0.84 -8.58
N THR A 274 39.04 0.97 -7.98
CA THR A 274 40.32 0.53 -8.56
C THR A 274 40.71 -0.78 -7.86
N TYR A 275 40.63 -1.91 -8.57
CA TYR A 275 41.16 -3.18 -8.07
C TYR A 275 42.69 -3.08 -8.08
N PHE A 276 43.29 -2.73 -6.93
CA PHE A 276 44.73 -2.82 -6.71
C PHE A 276 45.03 -4.07 -5.86
N GLY A 277 44.84 -5.24 -6.47
CA GLY A 277 45.14 -6.53 -5.85
C GLY A 277 45.71 -7.49 -6.87
N GLU A 278 47.00 -7.32 -7.18
CA GLU A 278 47.92 -8.41 -7.51
C GLU A 278 48.78 -8.69 -6.28
#